data_AF-A0A4R8DH18-F1
#
_entry.id   AF-A0A4R8DH18-F1
#
_cell.length_a   1.000
_cell.length_b   1.000
_cell.length_c   1.000
_cell.angle_alpha   90.00
_cell.angle_beta   90.00
_cell.angle_gamma   90.00
#
_symmetry.space_group_name_H-M   'P 1'
#
loop_
_entity.id
_entity.type
_entity.pdbx_description
1 polymer ?
#
loop_
_entity_poly.entity_id
_entity_poly.type
_entity_poly.pdbx_seq_one_letter_code
_entity_poly.pdbx_strand_id
1 'polypeptide(L)'
;MKLLLLIACTLLSTVTLAQKLKPFDGYFQSPQNKDLVVRFTSTDSLLVAKLMWNNGEMHLVPDTGWSFVSKETGDEGHIHLVFHKDPVTGVADRVNVGGNGEWTRIKDYHPVEKKEMAHTPDQLKRFEGLYQFQEDPTRFVQLMVKGNELVLKQHWDGREIPFVPETELAFFSRQIPQFNLSFTKDPQGNITELLAFGRDRWIKTQNPTLSSAQLQSYEGQFQSADDPDNQIQLVATDKGLKVVQLWDKKEVPLLPLTDTYFNNEALSFPLNIIKDPATGTIKQVKVLGDQLFNKVSR
;
A
#
# COMPACT_ATOMS: atom_id res chain seq x y z
N MET A 1 35.02 59.08 -45.56
CA MET A 1 34.60 58.44 -44.29
C MET A 1 33.22 57.84 -44.51
N LYS A 2 33.11 56.55 -44.87
CA LYS A 2 31.83 55.84 -45.04
C LYS A 2 31.71 54.83 -43.91
N LEU A 3 30.71 55.03 -43.06
CA LEU A 3 30.36 54.15 -41.94
C LEU A 3 29.52 53.01 -42.51
N LEU A 4 30.03 51.78 -42.47
CA LEU A 4 29.22 50.58 -42.72
C LEU A 4 28.57 50.15 -41.39
N LEU A 5 27.25 50.24 -41.33
CA LEU A 5 26.44 49.73 -40.23
C LEU A 5 26.15 48.24 -40.50
N LEU A 6 26.77 47.34 -39.76
CA LEU A 6 26.50 45.91 -39.83
C LEU A 6 25.32 45.60 -38.90
N ILE A 7 24.14 45.34 -39.46
CA ILE A 7 22.97 44.87 -38.71
C ILE A 7 23.12 43.35 -38.54
N ALA A 8 23.50 42.91 -37.34
CA ALA A 8 23.47 41.51 -36.97
C ALA A 8 22.01 41.10 -36.69
N CYS A 9 21.45 40.27 -37.57
CA CYS A 9 20.12 39.70 -37.40
C CYS A 9 20.22 38.47 -36.48
N THR A 10 19.91 38.63 -35.19
CA THR A 10 19.85 37.51 -34.24
C THR A 10 18.55 36.73 -34.48
N LEU A 11 18.65 35.60 -35.17
CA LEU A 11 17.57 34.62 -35.28
C LEU A 11 17.30 34.00 -33.89
N LEU A 12 16.27 34.47 -33.20
CA LEU A 12 15.71 33.84 -32.01
C LEU A 12 15.10 32.49 -32.43
N SER A 13 15.84 31.41 -32.19
CA SER A 13 15.33 30.05 -32.42
C SER A 13 14.31 29.70 -31.33
N THR A 14 13.03 29.61 -31.69
CA THR A 14 11.99 29.16 -30.77
C THR A 14 12.16 27.66 -30.52
N VAL A 15 12.70 27.30 -29.35
CA VAL A 15 12.75 25.90 -28.90
C VAL A 15 11.32 25.38 -28.73
N THR A 16 10.97 24.33 -29.46
CA THR A 16 9.64 23.70 -29.38
C THR A 16 9.40 23.08 -28.00
N LEU A 17 8.14 22.92 -27.59
CA LEU A 17 7.84 22.26 -26.31
C LEU A 17 8.40 20.83 -26.27
N ALA A 18 8.27 20.08 -27.36
CA ALA A 18 8.88 18.75 -27.49
C ALA A 18 10.39 18.78 -27.18
N GLN A 19 11.14 19.72 -27.75
CA GLN A 19 12.58 19.89 -27.47
C GLN A 19 12.86 20.24 -26.00
N LYS A 20 11.99 21.03 -25.35
CA LYS A 20 12.11 21.34 -23.91
C LYS A 20 11.83 20.13 -23.02
N LEU A 21 11.03 19.16 -23.49
CA LEU A 21 10.67 17.97 -22.73
C LEU A 21 11.66 16.80 -22.90
N LYS A 22 12.46 16.81 -23.96
CA LYS A 22 13.45 15.75 -24.22
C LYS A 22 14.40 15.42 -23.06
N PRO A 23 14.86 16.37 -22.22
CA PRO A 23 15.69 16.06 -21.06
C PRO A 23 15.05 15.09 -20.05
N PHE A 24 13.73 14.93 -20.05
CA PHE A 24 13.01 14.04 -19.14
C PHE A 24 12.82 12.62 -19.70
N ASP A 25 13.02 12.40 -21.00
CA ASP A 25 12.86 11.08 -21.63
C ASP A 25 13.83 10.06 -21.03
N GLY A 26 13.34 8.91 -20.60
CA GLY A 26 14.17 7.84 -20.05
C GLY A 26 13.40 6.85 -19.18
N TYR A 27 14.11 5.83 -18.71
CA TYR A 27 13.60 4.88 -17.73
C TYR A 27 14.07 5.28 -16.34
N PHE A 28 13.15 5.29 -15.38
CA PHE A 28 13.44 5.60 -13.97
C PHE A 28 12.91 4.49 -13.10
N GLN A 29 13.72 4.07 -12.13
CA GLN A 29 13.44 2.93 -11.26
C GLN A 29 13.30 3.40 -9.81
N SER A 30 12.31 2.87 -9.12
CA SER A 30 12.12 3.09 -7.68
C SER A 30 13.29 2.49 -6.89
N PRO A 31 13.84 3.21 -5.89
CA PRO A 31 14.88 2.64 -5.02
C PRO A 31 14.31 1.61 -4.04
N GLN A 32 13.01 1.64 -3.74
CA GLN A 32 12.36 0.70 -2.83
C GLN A 32 11.94 -0.60 -3.53
N ASN A 33 11.54 -0.52 -4.80
CA ASN A 33 11.11 -1.70 -5.56
C ASN A 33 11.66 -1.65 -6.99
N LYS A 34 12.65 -2.50 -7.26
CA LYS A 34 13.31 -2.56 -8.58
C LYS A 34 12.38 -3.00 -9.71
N ASP A 35 11.26 -3.62 -9.41
CA ASP A 35 10.24 -3.99 -10.40
C ASP A 35 9.41 -2.78 -10.84
N LEU A 36 9.42 -1.68 -10.08
CA LEU A 36 8.73 -0.43 -10.43
C LEU A 36 9.64 0.44 -11.30
N VAL A 37 9.43 0.32 -12.61
CA VAL A 37 10.08 1.15 -13.61
C VAL A 37 9.03 1.97 -14.36
N VAL A 38 9.30 3.26 -14.51
CA VAL A 38 8.51 4.17 -15.35
C VAL A 38 9.35 4.62 -16.53
N ARG A 39 8.77 4.56 -17.73
CA ARG A 39 9.34 5.17 -18.93
C ARG A 39 8.67 6.51 -19.19
N PHE A 40 9.44 7.59 -19.12
CA PHE A 40 9.00 8.90 -19.56
C PHE A 40 9.30 9.09 -21.05
N THR A 41 8.31 9.56 -21.80
CA THR A 41 8.44 9.87 -23.24
C THR A 41 7.76 11.20 -23.55
N SER A 42 8.50 12.13 -24.12
CA SER A 42 7.98 13.41 -24.59
C SER A 42 7.21 13.26 -25.88
N THR A 43 6.05 13.90 -25.91
CA THR A 43 5.23 14.14 -27.11
C THR A 43 5.31 15.62 -27.48
N ASP A 44 4.55 16.03 -28.50
CA ASP A 44 4.50 17.42 -28.93
C ASP A 44 3.91 18.37 -27.85
N SER A 45 3.04 17.84 -27.00
CA SER A 45 2.25 18.65 -26.04
C SER A 45 2.43 18.30 -24.57
N LEU A 46 2.93 17.10 -24.24
CA LEU A 46 3.00 16.60 -22.87
C LEU A 46 4.10 15.55 -22.67
N LEU A 47 4.42 15.26 -21.41
CA LEU A 47 5.27 14.14 -21.04
C LEU A 47 4.37 12.95 -20.67
N VAL A 48 4.59 11.77 -21.26
CA VAL A 48 3.86 10.55 -20.92
C VAL A 48 4.72 9.69 -20.00
N ALA A 49 4.18 9.28 -18.87
CA ALA A 49 4.78 8.30 -17.97
C ALA A 49 4.11 6.93 -18.18
N LYS A 50 4.83 6.01 -18.81
CA LYS A 50 4.38 4.63 -19.00
C LYS A 50 4.88 3.75 -17.86
N LEU A 51 3.95 3.12 -17.16
CA LEU A 51 4.18 2.21 -16.04
C LEU A 51 4.54 0.83 -16.58
N MET A 52 5.78 0.40 -16.42
CA MET A 52 6.27 -0.80 -17.11
C MET A 52 5.73 -2.12 -16.52
N TRP A 53 5.07 -2.08 -15.36
CA TRP A 53 4.53 -3.26 -14.67
C TRP A 53 3.10 -3.62 -15.07
N ASN A 54 2.30 -2.67 -15.57
CA ASN A 54 0.90 -2.91 -15.95
C ASN A 54 0.50 -2.23 -17.27
N ASN A 55 1.46 -1.64 -18.00
CA ASN A 55 1.23 -0.84 -19.20
C ASN A 55 0.30 0.37 -19.00
N GLY A 56 0.03 0.77 -17.75
CA GLY A 56 -0.68 2.00 -17.45
C GLY A 56 0.10 3.21 -17.98
N GLU A 57 -0.61 4.27 -18.29
CA GLU A 57 -0.01 5.51 -18.77
C GLU A 57 -0.59 6.69 -17.98
N MET A 58 0.27 7.65 -17.65
CA MET A 58 -0.12 8.92 -17.04
C MET A 58 0.34 10.07 -17.92
N HIS A 59 -0.53 11.04 -18.11
CA HIS A 59 -0.25 12.21 -18.93
C HIS A 59 0.15 13.36 -18.02
N LEU A 60 1.38 13.84 -18.17
CA LEU A 60 1.96 14.84 -17.30
C LEU A 60 1.99 16.21 -17.99
N VAL A 61 1.36 17.19 -17.34
CA VAL A 61 1.43 18.59 -17.77
C VAL A 61 2.56 19.31 -17.03
N PRO A 62 3.32 20.18 -17.71
CA PRO A 62 4.28 21.03 -17.03
C PRO A 62 3.56 21.91 -16.01
N ASP A 63 4.11 21.99 -14.79
CA ASP A 63 3.68 22.93 -13.77
C ASP A 63 4.64 24.12 -13.75
N THR A 64 5.85 23.93 -13.21
CA THR A 64 6.90 24.94 -13.22
C THR A 64 8.28 24.32 -13.36
N GLY A 65 9.11 24.87 -14.25
CA GLY A 65 10.51 24.45 -14.41
C GLY A 65 10.68 22.96 -14.72
N TRP A 66 11.13 22.19 -13.71
CA TRP A 66 11.38 20.75 -13.76
C TRP A 66 10.29 19.92 -13.07
N SER A 67 9.15 20.55 -12.78
CA SER A 67 8.02 19.94 -12.09
C SER A 67 6.85 19.69 -13.04
N PHE A 68 6.16 18.59 -12.79
CA PHE A 68 5.01 18.12 -13.57
C PHE A 68 3.89 17.63 -12.66
N VAL A 69 2.67 17.68 -13.16
CA VAL A 69 1.48 17.16 -12.48
C VAL A 69 0.74 16.22 -13.43
N SER A 70 0.26 15.08 -12.91
CA SER A 70 -0.56 14.16 -13.70
C SER A 70 -1.93 14.77 -13.99
N LYS A 71 -2.46 14.53 -15.20
CA LYS A 71 -3.85 14.82 -15.53
C LYS A 71 -4.79 13.86 -14.82
N GLU A 72 -4.39 12.61 -14.72
CA GLU A 72 -5.10 11.57 -14.00
C GLU A 72 -4.97 11.80 -12.48
N THR A 73 -6.01 11.45 -11.74
CA THR A 73 -6.03 11.43 -10.29
C THR A 73 -5.91 9.99 -9.80
N GLY A 74 -4.99 9.73 -8.87
CA GLY A 74 -4.98 8.51 -8.06
C GLY A 74 -5.77 8.69 -6.76
N ASP A 75 -5.63 7.71 -5.86
CA ASP A 75 -6.30 7.71 -4.56
C ASP A 75 -5.91 8.92 -3.67
N GLU A 76 -4.69 9.43 -3.85
CA GLU A 76 -4.16 10.62 -3.15
C GLU A 76 -4.28 11.92 -3.98
N GLY A 77 -5.06 11.89 -5.06
CA GLY A 77 -5.23 13.01 -5.98
C GLY A 77 -4.20 13.02 -7.12
N HIS A 78 -3.86 14.21 -7.61
CA HIS A 78 -2.88 14.34 -8.70
C HIS A 78 -1.47 14.03 -8.21
N ILE A 79 -0.70 13.32 -9.03
CA ILE A 79 0.68 12.97 -8.74
C ILE A 79 1.58 14.11 -9.16
N HIS A 80 2.37 14.63 -8.22
CA HIS A 80 3.38 15.64 -8.46
C HIS A 80 4.75 14.98 -8.68
N LEU A 81 5.43 15.37 -9.75
CA LEU A 81 6.77 14.90 -10.08
C LEU A 81 7.73 16.07 -10.14
N VAL A 82 8.91 15.92 -9.53
CA VAL A 82 9.99 16.91 -9.60
C VAL A 82 11.26 16.24 -10.10
N PHE A 83 11.71 16.60 -11.30
CA PHE A 83 12.93 16.06 -11.87
C PHE A 83 14.15 16.82 -11.37
N HIS A 84 15.24 16.08 -11.15
CA HIS A 84 16.56 16.65 -10.87
C HIS A 84 17.42 16.59 -12.11
N LYS A 85 18.10 17.71 -12.39
CA LYS A 85 18.98 17.86 -13.54
C LYS A 85 20.39 17.42 -13.17
N ASP A 86 20.96 16.54 -13.98
CA ASP A 86 22.39 16.27 -13.98
C ASP A 86 23.14 17.53 -14.48
N PRO A 87 24.05 18.11 -13.67
CA PRO A 87 24.74 19.35 -14.03
C PRO A 87 25.73 19.18 -15.19
N VAL A 88 26.18 17.96 -15.47
CA VAL A 88 27.15 17.63 -16.53
C VAL A 88 26.43 17.41 -17.85
N THR A 89 25.41 16.55 -17.85
CA THR A 89 24.72 16.14 -19.08
C THR A 89 23.53 17.02 -19.43
N GLY A 90 22.98 17.73 -18.44
CA GLY A 90 21.81 18.58 -18.58
C GLY A 90 20.48 17.83 -18.73
N VAL A 91 20.49 16.50 -18.63
CA VAL A 91 19.28 15.65 -18.64
C VAL A 91 18.84 15.31 -17.22
N ALA A 92 17.62 14.81 -17.06
CA ALA A 92 17.13 14.40 -15.76
C ALA A 92 17.78 13.10 -15.29
N ASP A 93 18.50 13.06 -14.17
CA ASP A 93 19.09 11.83 -13.62
C ASP A 93 18.24 11.22 -12.52
N ARG A 94 17.39 12.02 -11.87
CA ARG A 94 16.47 11.57 -10.83
C ARG A 94 15.11 12.23 -10.96
N VAL A 95 14.09 11.62 -10.36
CA VAL A 95 12.74 12.18 -10.26
C VAL A 95 12.14 11.85 -8.90
N ASN A 96 11.71 12.87 -8.17
CA ASN A 96 10.88 12.69 -6.99
C ASN A 96 9.44 12.45 -7.45
N VAL A 97 8.87 11.30 -7.09
CA VAL A 97 7.49 10.94 -7.37
C VAL A 97 6.73 11.08 -6.05
N GLY A 98 5.85 12.08 -5.93
CA GLY A 98 5.21 12.50 -4.68
C GLY A 98 4.88 11.35 -3.72
N GLY A 99 5.41 11.43 -2.50
CA GLY A 99 5.24 10.42 -1.44
C GLY A 99 6.00 9.10 -1.63
N ASN A 100 6.49 8.81 -2.84
CA ASN A 100 7.13 7.53 -3.21
C ASN A 100 8.66 7.61 -3.38
N GLY A 101 9.26 8.73 -2.97
CA GLY A 101 10.71 8.93 -2.93
C GLY A 101 11.36 9.33 -4.26
N GLU A 102 12.69 9.36 -4.27
CA GLU A 102 13.50 9.79 -5.41
C GLU A 102 13.93 8.58 -6.27
N TRP A 103 13.45 8.54 -7.51
CA TRP A 103 13.70 7.47 -8.46
C TRP A 103 14.89 7.83 -9.33
N THR A 104 15.71 6.83 -9.70
CA THR A 104 16.95 7.05 -10.44
C THR A 104 16.81 6.63 -11.90
N ARG A 105 17.36 7.42 -12.83
CA ARG A 105 17.43 7.07 -14.24
C ARG A 105 18.32 5.86 -14.46
N ILE A 106 17.83 4.89 -15.24
CA ILE A 106 18.57 3.71 -15.69
C ILE A 106 18.76 3.75 -17.21
N LYS A 107 19.89 3.23 -17.70
CA LYS A 107 20.24 3.26 -19.14
C LYS A 107 19.74 2.02 -19.89
N ASP A 108 19.82 0.85 -19.25
CA ASP A 108 19.61 -0.44 -19.90
C ASP A 108 18.44 -1.18 -19.23
N TYR A 109 17.23 -0.65 -19.41
CA TYR A 109 16.04 -1.32 -18.92
C TYR A 109 15.79 -2.62 -19.69
N HIS A 110 15.65 -3.69 -18.93
CA HIS A 110 15.15 -4.97 -19.42
C HIS A 110 13.89 -5.35 -18.62
N PRO A 111 12.83 -5.84 -19.29
CA PRO A 111 11.67 -6.38 -18.59
C PRO A 111 12.10 -7.45 -17.59
N VAL A 112 11.60 -7.34 -16.35
CA VAL A 112 11.87 -8.34 -15.32
C VAL A 112 11.04 -9.59 -15.64
N GLU A 113 11.72 -10.68 -16.02
CA GLU A 113 11.10 -11.99 -16.17
C GLU A 113 11.16 -12.73 -14.85
N LYS A 114 10.02 -12.80 -14.13
CA LYS A 114 9.93 -13.58 -12.90
C LYS A 114 9.67 -15.04 -13.20
N LYS A 115 10.42 -15.93 -12.57
CA LYS A 115 10.28 -17.36 -12.71
C LYS A 115 9.97 -17.99 -11.38
N GLU A 116 8.90 -18.76 -11.35
CA GLU A 116 8.55 -19.61 -10.22
C GLU A 116 9.61 -20.70 -10.02
N MET A 117 10.06 -20.88 -8.78
CA MET A 117 10.87 -22.01 -8.40
C MET A 117 10.00 -23.24 -8.15
N ALA A 118 10.54 -24.43 -8.45
CA ALA A 118 9.88 -25.67 -8.08
C ALA A 118 9.75 -25.77 -6.55
N HIS A 119 8.56 -26.11 -6.07
CA HIS A 119 8.26 -26.20 -4.64
C HIS A 119 7.09 -27.15 -4.38
N THR A 120 6.87 -27.48 -3.11
CA THR A 120 5.71 -28.25 -2.62
C THR A 120 4.88 -27.43 -1.62
N PRO A 121 3.61 -27.80 -1.37
CA PRO A 121 2.77 -27.09 -0.40
C PRO A 121 3.36 -27.08 1.01
N ASP A 122 4.03 -28.16 1.42
CA ASP A 122 4.65 -28.25 2.76
C ASP A 122 5.82 -27.28 2.94
N GLN A 123 6.54 -26.93 1.87
CA GLN A 123 7.59 -25.90 1.93
C GLN A 123 7.00 -24.50 2.16
N LEU A 124 5.74 -24.28 1.78
CA LEU A 124 5.05 -23.01 1.95
C LEU A 124 4.46 -22.83 3.36
N LYS A 125 4.17 -23.92 4.07
CA LYS A 125 3.48 -23.86 5.39
C LYS A 125 4.18 -22.97 6.42
N ARG A 126 5.51 -22.90 6.41
CA ARG A 126 6.27 -22.06 7.35
C ARG A 126 5.98 -20.55 7.22
N PHE A 127 5.47 -20.11 6.07
CA PHE A 127 5.09 -18.71 5.82
C PHE A 127 3.68 -18.40 6.31
N GLU A 128 2.85 -19.41 6.58
CA GLU A 128 1.51 -19.20 7.12
C GLU A 128 1.55 -18.45 8.45
N GLY A 129 0.51 -17.66 8.69
CA GLY A 129 0.34 -16.91 9.93
C GLY A 129 -0.24 -15.54 9.69
N LEU A 130 -0.50 -14.87 10.80
CA LEU A 130 -0.99 -13.51 10.84
C LEU A 130 0.19 -12.53 10.84
N TYR A 131 0.08 -11.48 10.05
CA TYR A 131 1.08 -10.42 9.98
C TYR A 131 0.41 -9.06 10.17
N GLN A 132 0.99 -8.24 11.03
CA GLN A 132 0.51 -6.89 11.35
C GLN A 132 1.38 -5.86 10.66
N PHE A 133 0.78 -4.85 10.05
CA PHE A 133 1.53 -3.77 9.44
C PHE A 133 2.25 -2.94 10.51
N GLN A 134 3.52 -2.63 10.31
CA GLN A 134 4.30 -1.91 11.31
C GLN A 134 3.80 -0.47 11.51
N GLU A 135 3.30 0.18 10.45
CA GLU A 135 2.90 1.60 10.50
C GLU A 135 1.43 1.81 10.90
N ASP A 136 0.60 0.77 10.81
CA ASP A 136 -0.81 0.82 11.23
C ASP A 136 -1.18 -0.46 12.01
N PRO A 137 -1.35 -0.37 13.34
CA PRO A 137 -1.64 -1.53 14.18
C PRO A 137 -3.04 -2.13 13.93
N THR A 138 -3.88 -1.49 13.11
CA THR A 138 -5.21 -1.98 12.73
C THR A 138 -5.23 -2.71 11.38
N ARG A 139 -4.07 -2.85 10.72
CA ARG A 139 -3.93 -3.53 9.44
C ARG A 139 -3.30 -4.90 9.62
N PHE A 140 -4.05 -5.92 9.19
CA PHE A 140 -3.64 -7.32 9.27
C PHE A 140 -3.79 -8.00 7.93
N VAL A 141 -2.85 -8.89 7.63
CA VAL A 141 -2.93 -9.85 6.54
C VAL A 141 -2.69 -11.26 7.08
N GLN A 142 -3.44 -12.22 6.56
CA GLN A 142 -3.24 -13.64 6.84
C GLN A 142 -2.60 -14.30 5.64
N LEU A 143 -1.51 -15.02 5.86
CA LEU A 143 -0.93 -15.91 4.86
C LEU A 143 -1.42 -17.34 5.10
N MET A 144 -1.86 -17.99 4.03
CA MET A 144 -2.34 -19.37 4.06
C MET A 144 -1.97 -20.11 2.78
N VAL A 145 -1.68 -21.40 2.88
CA VAL A 145 -1.43 -22.26 1.72
C VAL A 145 -2.77 -22.74 1.16
N LYS A 146 -3.01 -22.48 -0.12
CA LYS A 146 -4.14 -23.04 -0.86
C LYS A 146 -3.62 -23.75 -2.10
N GLY A 147 -3.83 -25.06 -2.16
CA GLY A 147 -3.22 -25.89 -3.21
C GLY A 147 -1.70 -25.84 -3.13
N ASN A 148 -1.06 -25.31 -4.17
CA ASN A 148 0.40 -25.14 -4.25
C ASN A 148 0.78 -23.65 -4.37
N GLU A 149 0.04 -22.77 -3.70
CA GLU A 149 0.30 -21.33 -3.69
C GLU A 149 0.20 -20.77 -2.27
N LEU A 150 0.95 -19.70 -2.00
CA LEU A 150 0.81 -18.92 -0.79
C LEU A 150 -0.19 -17.79 -1.06
N VAL A 151 -1.33 -17.80 -0.38
CA VAL A 151 -2.38 -16.82 -0.54
C VAL A 151 -2.33 -15.82 0.60
N LEU A 152 -2.22 -14.54 0.25
CA LEU A 152 -2.37 -13.43 1.18
C LEU A 152 -3.83 -12.98 1.19
N LYS A 153 -4.45 -12.97 2.37
CA LYS A 153 -5.79 -12.44 2.60
C LYS A 153 -5.73 -11.16 3.41
N GLN A 154 -6.37 -10.11 2.91
CA GLN A 154 -6.51 -8.82 3.58
C GLN A 154 -7.70 -8.84 4.53
N HIS A 155 -7.53 -8.42 5.79
CA HIS A 155 -8.62 -8.47 6.78
C HIS A 155 -9.66 -7.34 6.64
N TRP A 156 -9.33 -6.26 5.92
CA TRP A 156 -10.22 -5.10 5.78
C TRP A 156 -11.24 -5.22 4.64
N ASP A 157 -10.93 -5.98 3.59
CA ASP A 157 -11.81 -6.18 2.42
C ASP A 157 -11.97 -7.65 2.03
N GLY A 158 -11.24 -8.57 2.68
CA GLY A 158 -11.25 -10.00 2.35
C GLY A 158 -10.54 -10.35 1.06
N ARG A 159 -9.88 -9.40 0.39
CA ARG A 159 -9.22 -9.65 -0.89
C ARG A 159 -8.12 -10.68 -0.71
N GLU A 160 -8.12 -11.66 -1.59
CA GLU A 160 -7.09 -12.70 -1.65
C GLU A 160 -6.19 -12.49 -2.87
N ILE A 161 -4.89 -12.65 -2.66
CA ILE A 161 -3.87 -12.49 -3.69
C ILE A 161 -2.94 -13.70 -3.63
N PRO A 162 -2.87 -14.51 -4.71
CA PRO A 162 -1.97 -15.66 -4.74
C PRO A 162 -0.54 -15.25 -5.10
N PHE A 163 0.40 -15.92 -4.46
CA PHE A 163 1.84 -15.78 -4.65
C PHE A 163 2.49 -17.13 -4.86
N VAL A 164 3.53 -17.12 -5.70
CA VAL A 164 4.42 -18.26 -5.89
C VAL A 164 5.86 -17.87 -5.58
N PRO A 165 6.67 -18.81 -5.07
CA PRO A 165 8.05 -18.52 -4.72
C PRO A 165 8.88 -18.30 -6.00
N GLU A 166 9.66 -17.23 -6.00
CA GLU A 166 10.76 -16.99 -6.93
C GLU A 166 12.07 -17.55 -6.36
N THR A 167 12.25 -17.40 -5.06
CA THR A 167 13.35 -17.99 -4.29
C THR A 167 12.79 -18.55 -2.98
N GLU A 168 13.68 -19.11 -2.15
CA GLU A 168 13.29 -19.64 -0.84
C GLU A 168 12.52 -18.61 0.01
N LEU A 169 12.87 -17.32 -0.09
CA LEU A 169 12.33 -16.24 0.75
C LEU A 169 11.70 -15.09 -0.04
N ALA A 170 11.66 -15.18 -1.37
CA ALA A 170 11.06 -14.17 -2.22
C ALA A 170 9.92 -14.77 -3.02
N PHE A 171 8.80 -14.05 -3.07
CA PHE A 171 7.57 -14.46 -3.71
C PHE A 171 7.04 -13.35 -4.59
N PHE A 172 6.32 -13.72 -5.64
CA PHE A 172 5.65 -12.77 -6.52
C PHE A 172 4.24 -13.24 -6.87
N SER A 173 3.36 -12.27 -7.14
CA SER A 173 2.06 -12.58 -7.71
C SER A 173 2.14 -12.60 -9.23
N ARG A 174 1.64 -13.68 -9.85
CA ARG A 174 1.51 -13.74 -11.31
C ARG A 174 0.48 -12.75 -11.85
N GLN A 175 -0.46 -12.33 -11.01
CA GLN A 175 -1.55 -11.41 -11.36
C GLN A 175 -1.14 -9.94 -11.20
N ILE A 176 -0.23 -9.67 -10.26
CA ILE A 176 0.22 -8.33 -9.89
C ILE A 176 1.75 -8.37 -9.76
N PRO A 177 2.52 -8.32 -10.86
CA PRO A 177 3.96 -8.60 -10.85
C PRO A 177 4.79 -7.72 -9.91
N GLN A 178 4.35 -6.48 -9.70
CA GLN A 178 4.96 -5.52 -8.78
C GLN A 178 4.68 -5.81 -7.30
N PHE A 179 3.66 -6.63 -7.01
CA PHE A 179 3.40 -7.12 -5.67
C PHE A 179 4.32 -8.31 -5.42
N ASN A 180 5.46 -8.01 -4.79
CA ASN A 180 6.41 -8.99 -4.28
C ASN A 180 6.29 -9.07 -2.76
N LEU A 181 6.60 -10.25 -2.22
CA LEU A 181 6.80 -10.47 -0.78
C LEU A 181 8.22 -10.97 -0.57
N SER A 182 8.94 -10.40 0.38
CA SER A 182 10.24 -10.89 0.83
C SER A 182 10.19 -11.19 2.32
N PHE A 183 10.61 -12.38 2.72
CA PHE A 183 10.51 -12.82 4.10
C PHE A 183 11.85 -12.80 4.81
N THR A 184 11.84 -12.44 6.09
CA THR A 184 13.01 -12.50 6.97
C THR A 184 12.85 -13.64 7.97
N LYS A 185 13.97 -14.28 8.31
CA LYS A 185 14.05 -15.32 9.34
C LYS A 185 14.84 -14.84 10.55
N ASP A 186 14.48 -15.33 11.73
CA ASP A 186 15.35 -15.27 12.91
C ASP A 186 16.54 -16.25 12.80
N PRO A 187 17.53 -16.21 13.71
CA PRO A 187 18.65 -17.16 13.73
C PRO A 187 18.23 -18.63 13.90
N GLN A 188 17.01 -18.90 14.37
CA GLN A 188 16.44 -20.23 14.53
C GLN A 188 15.72 -20.71 13.26
N GLY A 189 15.62 -19.87 12.23
CA GLY A 189 15.02 -20.17 10.94
C GLY A 189 13.51 -19.92 10.88
N ASN A 190 12.90 -19.34 11.91
CA ASN A 190 11.48 -19.00 11.92
C ASN A 190 11.23 -17.72 11.12
N ILE A 191 10.18 -17.71 10.31
CA ILE A 191 9.72 -16.49 9.63
C ILE A 191 9.23 -15.49 10.67
N THR A 192 9.80 -14.30 10.70
CA THR A 192 9.44 -13.24 11.64
C THR A 192 8.75 -12.05 10.97
N GLU A 193 9.03 -11.82 9.69
CA GLU A 193 8.60 -10.61 8.98
C GLU A 193 8.36 -10.92 7.50
N LEU A 194 7.48 -10.14 6.89
CA LEU A 194 7.35 -10.04 5.44
C LEU A 194 7.44 -8.57 5.02
N LEU A 195 8.11 -8.31 3.92
CA LEU A 195 8.20 -7.01 3.26
C LEU A 195 7.39 -7.08 1.97
N ALA A 196 6.28 -6.34 1.91
CA ALA A 196 5.45 -6.22 0.72
C ALA A 196 5.89 -5.00 -0.11
N PHE A 197 5.85 -5.14 -1.44
CA PHE A 197 6.24 -4.07 -2.38
C PHE A 197 7.66 -3.50 -2.15
N GLY A 198 8.54 -4.25 -1.49
CA GLY A 198 9.88 -3.80 -1.11
C GLY A 198 9.95 -2.71 -0.04
N ARG A 199 8.83 -2.32 0.58
CA ARG A 199 8.82 -1.24 1.60
C ARG A 199 7.87 -1.43 2.76
N ASP A 200 6.71 -2.07 2.53
CA ASP A 200 5.68 -2.20 3.54
C ASP A 200 6.07 -3.35 4.47
N ARG A 201 6.53 -3.02 5.67
CA ARG A 201 7.01 -4.01 6.64
C ARG A 201 5.88 -4.55 7.51
N TRP A 202 5.69 -5.86 7.50
CA TRP A 202 4.71 -6.55 8.34
C TRP A 202 5.39 -7.55 9.26
N ILE A 203 5.01 -7.50 10.52
CA ILE A 203 5.59 -8.32 11.59
C ILE A 203 4.68 -9.50 11.82
N LYS A 204 5.24 -10.71 11.80
CA LYS A 204 4.50 -11.93 12.12
C LYS A 204 4.08 -11.87 13.59
N THR A 205 2.79 -12.10 13.83
CA THR A 205 2.20 -12.03 15.16
C THR A 205 1.38 -13.28 15.43
N GLN A 206 0.95 -13.44 16.68
CA GLN A 206 0.06 -14.50 17.11
C GLN A 206 -1.23 -13.88 17.64
N ASN A 207 -2.34 -14.59 17.43
CA ASN A 207 -3.61 -14.22 18.04
C ASN A 207 -3.46 -14.29 19.57
N PRO A 208 -3.80 -13.23 20.31
CA PRO A 208 -3.74 -13.26 21.75
C PRO A 208 -4.91 -14.09 22.30
N THR A 209 -4.68 -14.76 23.42
CA THR A 209 -5.76 -15.31 24.24
C THR A 209 -6.13 -14.27 25.29
N LEU A 210 -7.30 -13.65 25.15
CA LEU A 210 -7.81 -12.67 26.11
C LEU A 210 -8.55 -13.38 27.25
N SER A 211 -8.38 -12.90 28.48
CA SER A 211 -9.12 -13.43 29.64
C SER A 211 -10.61 -13.04 29.57
N SER A 212 -11.47 -13.84 30.21
CA SER A 212 -12.90 -13.54 30.31
C SER A 212 -13.17 -12.16 30.93
N ALA A 213 -12.39 -11.75 31.93
CA ALA A 213 -12.50 -10.43 32.55
C ALA A 213 -12.17 -9.30 31.58
N GLN A 214 -11.14 -9.47 30.74
CA GLN A 214 -10.81 -8.50 29.68
C GLN A 214 -11.93 -8.40 28.64
N LEU A 215 -12.44 -9.53 28.15
CA LEU A 215 -13.55 -9.55 27.19
C LEU A 215 -14.82 -8.90 27.77
N GLN A 216 -15.15 -9.21 29.02
CA GLN A 216 -16.29 -8.59 29.73
C GLN A 216 -16.14 -7.08 29.89
N SER A 217 -14.90 -6.58 30.07
CA SER A 217 -14.66 -5.13 30.16
C SER A 217 -15.02 -4.36 28.88
N TYR A 218 -15.14 -5.06 27.75
CA TYR A 218 -15.53 -4.49 26.46
C TYR A 218 -17.04 -4.50 26.19
N GLU A 219 -17.82 -5.16 27.05
CA GLU A 219 -19.27 -5.23 26.87
C GLU A 219 -19.95 -3.85 26.99
N GLY A 220 -21.04 -3.71 26.25
CA GLY A 220 -21.85 -2.49 26.26
C GLY A 220 -22.70 -2.33 25.01
N GLN A 221 -23.59 -1.35 25.04
CA GLN A 221 -24.30 -0.86 23.86
C GLN A 221 -23.54 0.34 23.30
N PHE A 222 -23.51 0.42 21.97
CA PHE A 222 -22.85 1.47 21.24
C PHE A 222 -23.78 1.99 20.15
N GLN A 223 -23.80 3.30 19.95
CA GLN A 223 -24.64 3.99 18.98
C GLN A 223 -23.76 4.62 17.90
N SER A 224 -24.14 4.48 16.63
CA SER A 224 -23.40 5.09 15.52
C SER A 224 -23.35 6.61 15.70
N ALA A 225 -22.19 7.19 15.40
CA ALA A 225 -21.99 8.63 15.43
C ALA A 225 -22.75 9.33 14.29
N ASP A 226 -22.99 8.63 13.18
CA ASP A 226 -23.62 9.19 11.97
C ASP A 226 -25.12 8.91 11.89
N ASP A 227 -25.60 7.85 12.56
CA ASP A 227 -27.00 7.44 12.57
C ASP A 227 -27.41 6.89 13.95
N PRO A 228 -28.10 7.70 14.78
CA PRO A 228 -28.51 7.30 16.13
C PRO A 228 -29.43 6.06 16.20
N ASP A 229 -30.12 5.70 15.11
CA ASP A 229 -30.97 4.52 15.07
C ASP A 229 -30.14 3.23 14.91
N ASN A 230 -28.91 3.36 14.41
CA ASN A 230 -27.97 2.25 14.29
C ASN A 230 -27.24 2.02 15.61
N GLN A 231 -27.66 0.99 16.33
CA GLN A 231 -27.03 0.56 17.57
C GLN A 231 -26.55 -0.88 17.48
N ILE A 232 -25.43 -1.13 18.16
CA ILE A 232 -24.85 -2.47 18.32
C ILE A 232 -24.66 -2.76 19.80
N GLN A 233 -24.58 -4.04 20.14
CA GLN A 233 -24.16 -4.51 21.45
C GLN A 233 -22.94 -5.41 21.32
N LEU A 234 -21.91 -5.14 22.12
CA LEU A 234 -20.79 -6.05 22.31
C LEU A 234 -21.07 -6.98 23.48
N VAL A 235 -20.90 -8.28 23.23
CA VAL A 235 -21.09 -9.35 24.23
C VAL A 235 -19.86 -10.24 24.24
N ALA A 236 -19.34 -10.55 25.42
CA ALA A 236 -18.22 -11.46 25.58
C ALA A 236 -18.64 -12.91 25.27
N THR A 237 -17.70 -13.66 24.71
CA THR A 237 -17.84 -15.10 24.44
C THR A 237 -16.68 -15.85 25.10
N ASP A 238 -16.64 -17.17 24.96
CA ASP A 238 -15.53 -18.01 25.43
C ASP A 238 -14.21 -17.74 24.69
N LYS A 239 -14.28 -17.31 23.41
CA LYS A 239 -13.12 -17.15 22.52
C LYS A 239 -12.83 -15.72 22.06
N GLY A 240 -13.73 -14.79 22.34
CA GLY A 240 -13.64 -13.42 21.83
C GLY A 240 -14.89 -12.60 22.13
N LEU A 241 -15.32 -11.79 21.17
CA LEU A 241 -16.54 -10.99 21.27
C LEU A 241 -17.57 -11.43 20.25
N LYS A 242 -18.83 -11.05 20.43
CA LYS A 242 -19.79 -10.96 19.33
C LYS A 242 -20.37 -9.55 19.25
N VAL A 243 -20.59 -9.09 18.03
CA VAL A 243 -21.36 -7.88 17.74
C VAL A 243 -22.80 -8.31 17.47
N VAL A 244 -23.75 -7.76 18.22
CA VAL A 244 -25.18 -7.93 17.98
C VAL A 244 -25.73 -6.64 17.38
N GLN A 245 -26.22 -6.72 16.15
CA GLN A 245 -26.89 -5.61 15.47
C GLN A 245 -28.29 -5.45 16.08
N LEU A 246 -28.61 -4.29 16.66
CA LEU A 246 -29.86 -4.16 17.43
C LEU A 246 -31.10 -3.97 16.56
N TRP A 247 -30.94 -3.63 15.28
CA TRP A 247 -32.03 -3.42 14.31
C TRP A 247 -32.57 -4.74 13.73
N ASP A 248 -31.73 -5.75 13.49
CA ASP A 248 -32.13 -7.03 12.89
C ASP A 248 -31.77 -8.27 13.74
N LYS A 249 -31.11 -8.05 14.89
CA LYS A 249 -30.63 -9.09 15.82
C LYS A 249 -29.57 -10.02 15.21
N LYS A 250 -28.93 -9.64 14.10
CA LYS A 250 -27.83 -10.40 13.53
C LYS A 250 -26.65 -10.40 14.50
N GLU A 251 -26.10 -11.59 14.73
CA GLU A 251 -24.92 -11.79 15.55
C GLU A 251 -23.70 -12.09 14.66
N VAL A 252 -22.59 -11.40 14.93
CA VAL A 252 -21.31 -11.60 14.24
C VAL A 252 -20.27 -11.98 15.28
N PRO A 253 -19.81 -13.24 15.35
CA PRO A 253 -18.73 -13.63 16.25
C PRO A 253 -17.40 -13.06 15.74
N LEU A 254 -16.54 -12.63 16.65
CA LEU A 254 -15.26 -12.00 16.39
C LEU A 254 -14.18 -12.63 17.26
N LEU A 255 -13.03 -12.93 16.63
CA LEU A 255 -11.84 -13.41 17.33
C LEU A 255 -10.84 -12.27 17.49
N PRO A 256 -10.09 -12.22 18.61
CA PRO A 256 -9.08 -11.21 18.83
C PRO A 256 -7.87 -11.45 17.92
N LEU A 257 -7.42 -10.41 17.24
CA LEU A 257 -6.10 -10.35 16.58
C LEU A 257 -5.11 -9.54 17.44
N THR A 258 -5.62 -8.61 18.26
CA THR A 258 -4.89 -7.94 19.34
C THR A 258 -5.79 -7.81 20.59
N ASP A 259 -5.32 -7.11 21.62
CA ASP A 259 -6.12 -6.81 22.80
C ASP A 259 -7.31 -5.87 22.50
N THR A 260 -7.25 -5.14 21.40
CA THR A 260 -8.20 -4.08 21.01
C THR A 260 -8.74 -4.26 19.60
N TYR A 261 -8.17 -5.13 18.78
CA TYR A 261 -8.62 -5.41 17.43
C TYR A 261 -9.16 -6.83 17.30
N PHE A 262 -10.37 -6.95 16.78
CA PHE A 262 -11.07 -8.20 16.57
C PHE A 262 -11.54 -8.31 15.13
N ASN A 263 -11.69 -9.53 14.61
CA ASN A 263 -12.18 -9.75 13.27
C ASN A 263 -13.05 -11.00 13.14
N ASN A 264 -14.04 -10.95 12.25
CA ASN A 264 -14.64 -12.15 11.67
C ASN A 264 -13.94 -12.45 10.34
N GLU A 265 -13.16 -13.53 10.27
CA GLU A 265 -12.42 -13.85 9.04
C GLU A 265 -13.32 -14.22 7.86
N ALA A 266 -14.46 -14.86 8.09
CA ALA A 266 -15.36 -15.28 7.02
C ALA A 266 -16.08 -14.09 6.37
N LEU A 267 -16.39 -13.06 7.15
CA LEU A 267 -17.14 -11.88 6.71
C LEU A 267 -16.27 -10.65 6.45
N SER A 268 -14.97 -10.71 6.75
CA SER A 268 -14.08 -9.54 6.79
C SER A 268 -14.70 -8.39 7.59
N PHE A 269 -15.09 -8.71 8.83
CA PHE A 269 -15.76 -7.78 9.74
C PHE A 269 -14.79 -7.35 10.85
N PRO A 270 -14.01 -6.27 10.65
CA PRO A 270 -13.12 -5.77 11.68
C PRO A 270 -13.87 -4.93 12.72
N LEU A 271 -13.44 -5.06 13.98
CA LEU A 271 -13.86 -4.24 15.11
C LEU A 271 -12.60 -3.75 15.83
N ASN A 272 -12.45 -2.43 15.95
CA ASN A 272 -11.40 -1.80 16.74
C ASN A 272 -12.00 -1.15 18.00
N ILE A 273 -11.42 -1.45 19.15
CA ILE A 273 -11.80 -0.90 20.44
C ILE A 273 -11.00 0.36 20.71
N ILE A 274 -11.70 1.46 21.00
CA ILE A 274 -11.10 2.75 21.32
C ILE A 274 -11.34 3.02 22.81
N LYS A 275 -10.25 2.95 23.58
CA LYS A 275 -10.24 3.23 25.02
C LYS A 275 -10.02 4.72 25.27
N ASP A 276 -10.63 5.23 26.33
CA ASP A 276 -10.29 6.53 26.89
C ASP A 276 -8.85 6.46 27.46
N PRO A 277 -7.94 7.36 27.05
CA PRO A 277 -6.54 7.27 27.44
C PRO A 277 -6.29 7.60 28.92
N ALA A 278 -7.20 8.31 29.59
CA ALA A 278 -7.06 8.66 31.01
C ALA A 278 -7.53 7.51 31.92
N THR A 279 -8.58 6.79 31.52
CA THR A 279 -9.20 5.75 32.35
C THR A 279 -8.92 4.33 31.89
N GLY A 280 -8.47 4.14 30.65
CA GLY A 280 -8.34 2.83 30.01
C GLY A 280 -9.68 2.13 29.71
N THR A 281 -10.81 2.78 30.03
CA THR A 281 -12.14 2.22 29.79
C THR A 281 -12.54 2.39 28.32
N ILE A 282 -13.29 1.44 27.78
CA ILE A 282 -13.82 1.53 26.42
C ILE A 282 -14.78 2.72 26.29
N LYS A 283 -14.53 3.60 25.32
CA LYS A 283 -15.33 4.80 25.04
C LYS A 283 -16.06 4.69 23.70
N GLN A 284 -15.40 4.12 22.70
CA GLN A 284 -15.92 4.02 21.34
C GLN A 284 -15.46 2.70 20.73
N VAL A 285 -16.10 2.31 19.64
CA VAL A 285 -15.60 1.29 18.74
C VAL A 285 -15.68 1.74 17.29
N LYS A 286 -14.81 1.17 16.47
CA LYS A 286 -14.83 1.33 15.02
C LYS A 286 -15.17 0.00 14.37
N VAL A 287 -16.21 -0.03 13.56
CA VAL A 287 -16.74 -1.23 12.91
C VAL A 287 -16.52 -1.09 11.41
N LEU A 288 -16.18 -2.18 10.71
CA LEU A 288 -15.92 -2.18 9.27
C LEU A 288 -14.83 -1.16 8.82
N GLY A 289 -13.93 -0.80 9.73
CA GLY A 289 -12.74 0.03 9.47
C GLY A 289 -12.96 1.55 9.65
N ASP A 290 -14.15 2.07 9.40
CA ASP A 290 -14.43 3.51 9.44
C ASP A 290 -15.65 3.92 10.27
N GLN A 291 -16.66 3.07 10.41
CA GLN A 291 -17.90 3.40 11.10
C GLN A 291 -17.68 3.53 12.60
N LEU A 292 -17.85 4.75 13.13
CA LEU A 292 -17.61 5.07 14.53
C LEU A 292 -18.89 4.90 15.35
N PHE A 293 -18.81 4.15 16.45
CA PHE A 293 -19.89 4.00 17.41
C PHE A 293 -19.45 4.47 18.81
N ASN A 294 -20.26 5.30 19.45
CA ASN A 294 -20.05 5.83 20.80
C ASN A 294 -20.68 4.91 21.84
N LYS A 295 -19.97 4.63 22.94
CA LYS A 295 -20.55 3.87 24.05
C LYS A 295 -21.71 4.65 24.66
N VAL A 296 -22.86 3.99 24.78
CA VAL A 296 -24.04 4.57 25.42
C VAL A 296 -23.83 4.53 26.93
N SER A 297 -23.80 5.70 27.57
CA SER A 297 -23.79 5.81 29.03
C SER A 297 -25.07 5.21 29.60
N ARG A 298 -24.93 4.35 30.60
CA ARG A 298 -26.05 3.98 31.47
C ARG A 298 -26.35 5.10 32.46
#